data_AF-A0A2Z2M3L6-F1
#
_entry.id   AF-A0A2Z2M3L6-F1
#
_cell.length_a   1.000
_cell.length_b   1.000
_cell.length_c   1.000
_cell.angle_alpha   90.00
_cell.angle_beta   90.00
_cell.angle_gamma   90.00
#
_symmetry.space_group_name_H-M   'P 1'
#
loop_
_entity.id
_entity.type
_entity.pdbx_description
1 polymer ?
#
loop_
_entity_poly.entity_id
_entity_poly.type
_entity_poly.pdbx_seq_one_letter_code
_entity_poly.pdbx_strand_id
1 'polypeptide(L)'
;MGTEKKVVALTLGFFTTILLLGIFWNDILETANPSYPKLLNLSVQKGLSKEAETDGTYFIEGPVLSDCAAAYTYDVPDVGVVNVYELDAEAYKLLTGKNITINCSHSMMDGTVKLEFDQPLESLSVSIWVGKTAYNGENVWFQLIGTWQITKNQTVIFIHPNPSEDSKVMSLSDLKKFVEENGLFVVKP
;
A
#
# COMPACT_ATOMS: atom_id res chain seq x y z
N MET A 1 -42.15 -55.84 0.56
CA MET A 1 -41.73 -54.43 0.59
C MET A 1 -40.98 -54.16 -0.71
N GLY A 2 -41.66 -53.51 -1.67
CA GLY A 2 -41.29 -53.49 -3.09
C GLY A 2 -39.96 -52.82 -3.38
N THR A 3 -39.29 -53.32 -4.42
CA THR A 3 -37.97 -52.89 -4.94
C THR A 3 -37.87 -51.37 -5.11
N GLU A 4 -38.98 -50.71 -5.41
CA GLU A 4 -39.13 -49.25 -5.53
C GLU A 4 -38.75 -48.49 -4.24
N LYS A 5 -39.16 -48.98 -3.06
CA LYS A 5 -38.85 -48.31 -1.78
C LYS A 5 -37.36 -48.38 -1.43
N LYS A 6 -36.64 -49.40 -1.91
CA LYS A 6 -35.18 -49.54 -1.71
C LYS A 6 -34.39 -48.60 -2.62
N VAL A 7 -34.82 -48.43 -3.87
CA VAL A 7 -34.16 -47.53 -4.83
C VAL A 7 -34.33 -46.07 -4.41
N VAL A 8 -35.51 -45.69 -3.92
CA VAL A 8 -35.77 -44.33 -3.38
C VAL A 8 -34.92 -44.04 -2.15
N ALA A 9 -34.78 -45.00 -1.22
CA ALA A 9 -33.93 -44.82 -0.04
C ALA A 9 -32.43 -44.66 -0.40
N LEU A 10 -31.95 -45.41 -1.40
CA LEU A 10 -30.57 -45.33 -1.88
C LEU A 10 -30.28 -44.00 -2.58
N THR A 11 -31.20 -43.52 -3.42
CA THR A 11 -31.06 -42.24 -4.13
C THR A 11 -31.16 -41.06 -3.17
N LEU A 12 -32.08 -41.10 -2.20
CA LEU A 12 -32.20 -40.07 -1.19
C LEU A 12 -30.94 -39.99 -0.32
N GLY A 13 -30.42 -41.15 0.11
CA GLY A 13 -29.17 -41.25 0.85
C GLY A 13 -28.01 -40.61 0.09
N PHE A 14 -27.85 -40.94 -1.20
CA PHE A 14 -26.81 -40.40 -2.06
C PHE A 14 -26.90 -38.87 -2.23
N PHE A 15 -28.12 -38.35 -2.41
CA PHE A 15 -28.33 -36.90 -2.52
C PHE A 15 -27.98 -36.15 -1.23
N THR A 16 -28.34 -36.71 -0.06
CA THR A 16 -27.96 -36.11 1.23
C THR A 16 -26.45 -36.11 1.46
N THR A 17 -25.73 -37.16 1.06
CA THR A 17 -24.26 -37.17 1.17
C THR A 17 -23.61 -36.15 0.25
N ILE A 18 -24.11 -35.98 -0.98
CA ILE A 18 -23.60 -34.96 -1.92
C ILE A 18 -23.84 -33.55 -1.37
N LEU A 19 -25.02 -33.29 -0.79
CA LEU A 19 -25.36 -32.00 -0.20
C LEU A 19 -24.46 -31.68 1.01
N LEU A 20 -24.25 -32.64 1.90
CA LEU A 20 -23.35 -32.49 3.06
C LEU A 20 -21.90 -32.28 2.64
N LEU A 21 -21.43 -32.99 1.61
CA LEU A 21 -20.10 -32.76 1.04
C LEU A 21 -20.00 -31.36 0.44
N GLY A 22 -21.00 -30.90 -0.30
CA GLY A 22 -21.01 -29.58 -0.93
C GLY A 22 -20.86 -28.41 0.06
N ILE A 23 -21.45 -28.52 1.25
CA ILE A 23 -21.30 -27.53 2.32
C ILE A 23 -19.85 -27.52 2.84
N PHE A 24 -19.26 -28.71 3.02
CA PHE A 24 -17.87 -28.87 3.45
C PHE A 24 -16.83 -28.36 2.43
N TRP A 25 -17.14 -28.46 1.13
CA TRP A 25 -16.27 -27.95 0.07
C TRP A 25 -16.18 -26.43 0.06
N ASN A 26 -17.24 -25.72 0.50
CA ASN A 26 -17.24 -24.26 0.52
C ASN A 26 -16.24 -23.72 1.55
N ASP A 27 -16.23 -24.29 2.76
CA ASP A 27 -15.28 -23.91 3.83
C ASP A 27 -13.83 -24.31 3.46
N ILE A 28 -13.64 -25.45 2.78
CA ILE A 28 -12.30 -25.89 2.32
C ILE A 28 -11.79 -24.98 1.20
N LEU A 29 -12.64 -24.55 0.27
CA LEU A 29 -12.25 -23.63 -0.81
C LEU A 29 -11.85 -22.25 -0.27
N GLU A 30 -12.55 -21.76 0.75
CA GLU A 30 -12.21 -20.49 1.42
C GLU A 30 -10.89 -20.60 2.19
N THR A 31 -10.61 -21.77 2.79
CA THR A 31 -9.33 -22.05 3.47
C THR A 31 -8.17 -22.31 2.49
N ALA A 32 -8.46 -22.82 1.29
CA ALA A 32 -7.45 -23.18 0.29
C ALA A 32 -6.97 -21.99 -0.55
N ASN A 33 -7.70 -20.87 -0.53
CA ASN A 33 -7.33 -19.68 -1.30
C ASN A 33 -7.58 -18.41 -0.46
N PRO A 34 -6.85 -18.21 0.65
CA PRO A 34 -6.99 -17.02 1.46
C PRO A 34 -6.80 -15.80 0.57
N SER A 35 -7.74 -14.86 0.62
CA SER A 35 -7.64 -13.63 -0.15
C SER A 35 -6.33 -12.93 0.21
N TYR A 36 -5.55 -12.52 -0.80
CA TYR A 36 -4.29 -11.82 -0.55
C TYR A 36 -4.50 -10.57 0.33
N PRO A 37 -3.56 -10.27 1.25
CA PRO A 37 -3.62 -9.09 2.10
C PRO A 37 -3.80 -7.82 1.28
N LYS A 38 -4.73 -6.96 1.72
CA LYS A 38 -5.08 -5.71 1.04
C LYS A 38 -4.70 -4.52 1.91
N LEU A 39 -4.06 -3.54 1.28
CA LEU A 39 -3.83 -2.24 1.90
C LEU A 39 -5.18 -1.52 2.07
N LEU A 40 -5.59 -1.30 3.31
CA LEU A 40 -6.81 -0.59 3.66
C LEU A 40 -6.60 0.91 3.70
N ASN A 41 -5.45 1.34 4.23
CA ASN A 41 -5.13 2.74 4.40
C ASN A 41 -3.62 2.96 4.42
N LEU A 42 -3.20 4.09 3.86
CA LEU A 42 -1.84 4.59 3.93
C LEU A 42 -1.91 6.06 4.31
N SER A 43 -1.13 6.46 5.32
CA SER A 43 -1.03 7.85 5.71
C SER A 43 0.40 8.29 5.98
N VAL A 44 0.74 9.47 5.46
CA VAL A 44 2.01 10.14 5.70
C VAL A 44 1.76 11.41 6.51
N GLN A 45 2.51 11.58 7.59
CA GLN A 45 2.43 12.74 8.48
C GLN A 45 3.81 13.23 8.92
N LYS A 46 3.87 14.50 9.30
CA LYS A 46 5.07 15.10 9.89
C LYS A 46 5.21 14.67 11.36
N GLY A 47 6.46 14.48 11.79
CA GLY A 47 6.78 14.01 13.13
C GLY A 47 6.55 12.51 13.32
N LEU A 48 6.87 12.05 14.53
CA LEU A 48 6.77 10.65 14.95
C LEU A 48 5.36 10.34 15.45
N SER A 49 4.87 9.12 15.19
CA SER A 49 3.59 8.66 15.69
C SER A 49 3.64 8.47 17.22
N LYS A 50 2.47 8.60 17.84
CA LYS A 50 2.26 8.17 19.23
C LYS A 50 1.29 7.01 19.33
N GLU A 51 0.83 6.51 18.18
CA GLU A 51 -0.09 5.38 18.09
C GLU A 51 0.67 4.09 18.38
N ALA A 52 0.00 3.14 19.04
CA ALA A 52 0.56 1.82 19.26
C ALA A 52 0.43 0.98 17.99
N GLU A 53 1.41 0.10 17.77
CA GLU A 53 1.31 -0.92 16.73
C GLU A 53 0.19 -1.90 17.08
N THR A 54 -0.62 -2.23 16.07
CA THR A 54 -1.69 -3.24 16.16
C THR A 54 -1.50 -4.24 15.03
N ASP A 55 -2.08 -5.43 15.15
CA ASP A 55 -1.97 -6.46 14.11
C ASP A 55 -2.44 -5.90 12.75
N GLY A 56 -1.58 -6.01 11.73
CA GLY A 56 -1.82 -5.46 10.39
C GLY A 56 -1.48 -3.98 10.22
N THR A 57 -1.02 -3.28 11.27
CA THR A 57 -0.55 -1.89 11.19
C THR A 57 0.96 -1.82 11.28
N TYR A 58 1.58 -1.07 10.36
CA TYR A 58 3.03 -0.92 10.25
C TYR A 58 3.40 0.55 10.25
N PHE A 59 4.47 0.89 10.98
CA PHE A 59 5.01 2.24 11.05
C PHE A 59 6.44 2.28 10.52
N ILE A 60 6.72 3.30 9.72
CA ILE A 60 8.08 3.68 9.34
C ILE A 60 8.28 5.11 9.83
N GLU A 61 9.21 5.25 10.77
CA GLU A 61 9.47 6.50 11.46
C GLU A 61 10.93 6.93 11.33
N GLY A 62 11.15 8.25 11.41
CA GLY A 62 12.48 8.86 11.34
C GLY A 62 12.59 9.84 10.16
N PRO A 63 13.80 10.07 9.61
CA PRO A 63 14.04 11.07 8.56
C PRO A 63 13.55 10.57 7.19
N VAL A 64 12.24 10.36 7.06
CA VAL A 64 11.59 9.67 5.94
C VAL A 64 10.67 10.57 5.13
N LEU A 65 10.65 11.86 5.42
CA LEU A 65 9.81 12.85 4.76
C LEU A 65 10.65 14.07 4.35
N SER A 66 10.47 14.57 3.14
CA SER A 66 11.02 15.88 2.76
C SER A 66 10.25 17.00 3.43
N ASP A 67 10.95 18.02 3.93
CA ASP A 67 10.31 19.25 4.44
C ASP A 67 9.53 20.03 3.36
N CYS A 68 9.78 19.72 2.07
CA CYS A 68 9.03 20.23 0.92
C CYS A 68 7.78 19.41 0.56
N ALA A 69 7.55 18.25 1.19
CA ALA A 69 6.44 17.38 0.85
C ALA A 69 5.10 18.04 1.18
N ALA A 70 4.28 18.24 0.15
CA ALA A 70 2.93 18.81 0.24
C ALA A 70 1.85 17.73 0.23
N ALA A 71 2.07 16.73 -0.62
CA ALA A 71 1.17 15.62 -0.82
C ALA A 71 1.99 14.36 -1.10
N TYR A 72 1.29 13.23 -1.15
CA TYR A 72 1.85 11.99 -1.61
C TYR A 72 0.81 11.22 -2.41
N THR A 73 1.32 10.32 -3.24
CA THR A 73 0.56 9.24 -3.86
C THR A 73 1.33 7.95 -3.62
N TYR A 74 0.77 6.80 -3.93
CA TYR A 74 1.43 5.52 -3.72
C TYR A 74 1.02 4.51 -4.79
N ASP A 75 1.76 3.43 -4.92
CA ASP A 75 1.30 2.22 -5.62
C ASP A 75 1.65 0.97 -4.80
N VAL A 76 0.95 -0.12 -5.14
CA VAL A 76 1.13 -1.44 -4.54
C VAL A 76 1.35 -2.43 -5.69
N PRO A 77 2.57 -2.49 -6.25
CA PRO A 77 2.84 -3.29 -7.45
C PRO A 77 2.75 -4.80 -7.20
N ASP A 78 2.96 -5.24 -5.95
CA ASP A 78 2.85 -6.63 -5.52
C ASP A 78 2.40 -6.70 -4.06
N VAL A 79 1.96 -7.87 -3.61
CA VAL A 79 1.54 -8.11 -2.23
C VAL A 79 2.72 -7.84 -1.29
N GLY A 80 2.52 -6.96 -0.31
CA GLY A 80 3.57 -6.57 0.62
C GLY A 80 4.66 -5.69 0.02
N VAL A 81 4.45 -5.09 -1.16
CA VAL A 81 5.34 -4.07 -1.72
C VAL A 81 4.55 -2.78 -1.89
N VAL A 82 5.05 -1.69 -1.30
CA VAL A 82 4.42 -0.36 -1.40
C VAL A 82 5.47 0.66 -1.81
N ASN A 83 5.20 1.48 -2.82
CA ASN A 83 6.01 2.67 -3.04
C ASN A 83 5.22 3.91 -2.70
N VAL A 84 5.81 4.79 -1.90
CA VAL A 84 5.26 6.09 -1.53
C VAL A 84 6.00 7.17 -2.30
N TYR A 85 5.28 8.07 -2.94
CA TYR A 85 5.81 9.15 -3.77
C TYR A 85 5.39 10.47 -3.17
N GLU A 86 6.34 11.17 -2.55
CA GLU A 86 6.13 12.53 -2.08
C GLU A 86 6.13 13.50 -3.25
N LEU A 87 5.25 14.50 -3.17
CA LEU A 87 5.05 15.52 -4.17
C LEU A 87 5.26 16.88 -3.51
N ASP A 88 6.08 17.72 -4.15
CA ASP A 88 6.26 19.11 -3.72
C ASP A 88 5.00 19.96 -3.98
N ALA A 89 5.03 21.19 -3.47
CA ALA A 89 3.92 22.12 -3.58
C ALA A 89 3.55 22.46 -5.04
N GLU A 90 4.52 22.47 -5.96
CA GLU A 90 4.26 22.79 -7.36
C GLU A 90 3.60 21.62 -8.08
N ALA A 91 4.04 20.37 -7.85
CA ALA A 91 3.36 19.18 -8.36
C ALA A 91 1.91 19.14 -7.86
N TYR A 92 1.69 19.36 -6.56
CA TYR A 92 0.35 19.40 -5.99
C TYR A 92 -0.55 20.44 -6.67
N LYS A 93 -0.01 21.64 -6.91
CA LYS A 93 -0.71 22.72 -7.59
C LYS A 93 -1.00 22.40 -9.06
N LEU A 94 -0.05 21.82 -9.78
CA LEU A 94 -0.26 21.41 -11.18
C LEU A 94 -1.32 20.32 -11.32
N LEU A 95 -1.41 19.40 -10.34
CA LEU A 95 -2.39 18.32 -10.33
C LEU A 95 -3.79 18.78 -9.91
N THR A 96 -3.90 19.72 -8.97
CA THR A 96 -5.18 20.07 -8.32
C THR A 96 -5.70 21.47 -8.63
N GLY A 97 -4.84 22.36 -9.16
CA GLY A 97 -5.09 23.79 -9.28
C GLY A 97 -5.07 24.55 -7.94
N LYS A 98 -4.76 23.90 -6.82
CA LYS A 98 -4.76 24.49 -5.48
C LYS A 98 -3.36 24.84 -5.04
N ASN A 99 -3.19 26.02 -4.45
CA ASN A 99 -1.93 26.42 -3.85
C ASN A 99 -1.83 25.95 -2.40
N ILE A 100 -0.70 25.33 -2.06
CA ILE A 100 -0.26 25.09 -0.69
C ILE A 100 1.06 25.83 -0.50
N THR A 101 1.14 26.65 0.54
CA THR A 101 2.38 27.33 0.89
C THR A 101 3.15 26.48 1.89
N ILE A 102 4.31 25.98 1.46
CA ILE A 102 5.25 25.27 2.31
C ILE A 102 6.56 26.05 2.29
N ASN A 103 7.06 26.37 3.48
CA ASN A 103 8.41 26.87 3.64
C ASN A 103 9.32 25.66 3.85
N CYS A 104 10.17 25.37 2.87
CA CYS A 104 11.06 24.22 2.96
C CYS A 104 12.51 24.60 2.65
N SER A 105 13.42 23.93 3.36
CA SER A 105 14.87 24.07 3.23
C SER A 105 15.49 23.01 2.34
N HIS A 106 14.68 22.11 1.76
CA HIS A 106 15.09 20.93 1.01
C HIS A 106 15.88 19.93 1.88
N SER A 107 15.49 19.82 3.14
CA SER A 107 16.06 18.86 4.09
C SER A 107 15.10 17.70 4.33
N MET A 108 15.65 16.58 4.77
CA MET A 108 14.85 15.50 5.34
C MET A 108 14.44 15.89 6.76
N MET A 109 13.19 15.63 7.10
CA MET A 109 12.64 15.83 8.43
C MET A 109 12.06 14.53 8.97
N ASP A 110 11.88 14.47 10.28
CA ASP A 110 11.20 13.35 10.91
C ASP A 110 9.74 13.29 10.45
N GLY A 111 9.32 12.11 10.02
CA GLY A 111 7.98 11.81 9.56
C GLY A 111 7.58 10.39 9.93
N THR A 112 6.31 10.09 9.69
CA THR A 112 5.74 8.76 9.87
C THR A 112 5.00 8.37 8.61
N VAL A 113 5.32 7.19 8.07
CA VAL A 113 4.48 6.47 7.11
C VAL A 113 3.78 5.35 7.84
N LYS A 114 2.46 5.42 7.91
CA LYS A 114 1.59 4.40 8.50
C LYS A 114 0.88 3.63 7.40
N LEU A 115 0.93 2.30 7.48
CA LEU A 115 0.24 1.39 6.57
C LEU A 115 -0.66 0.46 7.37
N GLU A 116 -1.91 0.31 6.94
CA GLU A 116 -2.90 -0.57 7.56
C GLU A 116 -3.36 -1.60 6.53
N PHE A 117 -3.17 -2.88 6.84
CA PHE A 117 -3.61 -4.01 6.04
C PHE A 117 -4.76 -4.72 6.76
N ASP A 118 -5.62 -5.40 5.98
CA ASP A 118 -6.73 -6.19 6.51
C ASP A 118 -6.29 -7.46 7.27
N GLN A 119 -5.05 -7.88 7.07
CA GLN A 119 -4.42 -8.98 7.76
C GLN A 119 -2.90 -8.76 7.88
N PRO A 120 -2.23 -9.38 8.86
CA PRO A 120 -0.79 -9.25 9.02
C PRO A 120 -0.03 -9.87 7.85
N LEU A 121 1.00 -9.16 7.40
CA LEU A 121 1.95 -9.59 6.38
C LEU A 121 3.12 -10.38 6.99
N GLU A 122 3.62 -11.37 6.26
CA GLU A 122 4.89 -12.03 6.60
C GLU A 122 6.10 -11.10 6.37
N SER A 123 6.00 -10.26 5.34
CA SER A 123 7.01 -9.35 4.85
C SER A 123 6.33 -8.15 4.21
N LEU A 124 6.82 -6.95 4.49
CA LEU A 124 6.42 -5.69 3.89
C LEU A 124 7.67 -4.93 3.45
N SER A 125 7.72 -4.49 2.20
CA SER A 125 8.78 -3.66 1.64
C SER A 125 8.19 -2.31 1.23
N VAL A 126 8.64 -1.23 1.85
CA VAL A 126 8.17 0.12 1.56
C VAL A 126 9.31 0.95 1.02
N SER A 127 9.15 1.48 -0.19
CA SER A 127 10.12 2.38 -0.81
C SER A 127 9.57 3.81 -0.78
N ILE A 128 10.36 4.77 -0.32
CA ILE A 128 9.93 6.17 -0.27
C ILE A 128 10.70 6.98 -1.30
N TRP A 129 9.97 7.72 -2.13
CA TRP A 129 10.46 8.51 -3.25
C TRP A 129 10.15 9.98 -3.03
N VAL A 130 11.15 10.83 -3.08
CA VAL A 130 10.99 12.29 -2.95
C VAL A 130 10.91 12.92 -4.33
N GLY A 131 9.75 13.51 -4.65
CA GLY A 131 9.49 14.17 -5.92
C GLY A 131 9.85 15.66 -5.91
N LYS A 132 10.55 16.09 -6.97
CA LYS A 132 10.84 17.49 -7.27
C LYS A 132 10.37 17.86 -8.66
N THR A 133 9.47 18.84 -8.73
CA THR A 133 8.93 19.36 -9.99
C THR A 133 10.02 20.11 -10.75
N ALA A 134 10.17 19.79 -12.04
CA ALA A 134 11.09 20.49 -12.93
C ALA A 134 10.65 21.94 -13.15
N TYR A 135 11.60 22.84 -13.44
CA TYR A 135 11.32 24.26 -13.64
C TYR A 135 10.33 24.57 -14.78
N ASN A 136 10.24 23.69 -15.78
CA ASN A 136 9.27 23.83 -16.87
C ASN A 136 7.86 23.35 -16.49
N GLY A 137 7.68 22.70 -15.33
CA GLY A 137 6.41 22.16 -14.86
C GLY A 137 5.92 20.93 -15.63
N GLU A 138 6.73 20.35 -16.51
CA GLU A 138 6.31 19.24 -17.37
C GLU A 138 6.64 17.87 -16.79
N ASN A 139 7.59 17.80 -15.85
CA ASN A 139 8.09 16.55 -15.29
C ASN A 139 8.31 16.68 -13.77
N VAL A 140 8.22 15.54 -13.09
CA VAL A 140 8.61 15.39 -11.68
C VAL A 140 9.73 14.35 -11.61
N TRP A 141 10.84 14.76 -10.99
CA TRP A 141 12.00 13.91 -10.72
C TRP A 141 11.83 13.28 -9.36
N PHE A 142 11.81 11.96 -9.29
CA PHE A 142 11.72 11.22 -8.04
C PHE A 142 13.07 10.63 -7.69
N GLN A 143 13.53 10.86 -6.46
CA GLN A 143 14.70 10.21 -5.89
C GLN A 143 14.27 9.24 -4.78
N LEU A 144 14.71 7.98 -4.86
CA LEU A 144 14.55 6.99 -3.81
C LEU A 144 15.42 7.40 -2.62
N ILE A 145 14.82 7.59 -1.45
CA ILE A 145 15.59 7.86 -0.22
C ILE A 145 15.98 6.56 0.50
N GLY A 146 15.21 5.50 0.28
CA GLY A 146 15.52 4.17 0.75
C GLY A 146 14.31 3.24 0.74
N THR A 147 14.58 2.00 1.14
CA THR A 147 13.58 0.96 1.26
C THR A 147 13.62 0.38 2.66
N TRP A 148 12.46 0.30 3.30
CA TRP A 148 12.28 -0.31 4.61
C TRP A 148 11.65 -1.67 4.43
N GLN A 149 12.33 -2.70 4.90
CA GLN A 149 11.80 -4.06 4.97
C GLN A 149 11.37 -4.37 6.39
N ILE A 150 10.10 -4.73 6.55
CA ILE A 150 9.48 -5.07 7.82
C ILE A 150 9.07 -6.54 7.74
N THR A 151 9.50 -7.32 8.73
CA THR A 151 9.14 -8.75 8.81
C THR A 151 8.02 -8.98 9.81
N LYS A 152 7.44 -10.18 9.83
CA LYS A 152 6.39 -10.59 10.78
C LYS A 152 6.74 -10.31 12.26
N ASN A 153 8.03 -10.32 12.61
CA ASN A 153 8.51 -10.03 13.97
C ASN A 153 8.74 -8.53 14.21
N GLN A 154 8.25 -7.67 13.33
CA GLN A 154 8.40 -6.20 13.36
C GLN A 154 9.85 -5.71 13.31
N THR A 155 10.80 -6.57 12.93
CA THR A 155 12.16 -6.13 12.63
C THR A 155 12.13 -5.25 11.39
N VAL A 156 12.57 -4.00 11.54
CA VAL A 156 12.71 -3.03 10.46
C VAL A 156 14.16 -2.99 10.00
N ILE A 157 14.37 -3.25 8.71
CA ILE A 157 15.68 -3.19 8.05
C ILE A 157 15.65 -2.04 7.04
N PHE A 158 16.59 -1.11 7.17
CA PHE A 158 16.79 -0.06 6.19
C PHE A 158 17.78 -0.50 5.11
N ILE A 159 17.38 -0.34 3.85
CA ILE A 159 18.20 -0.63 2.68
C ILE A 159 18.46 0.69 1.96
N HIS A 160 19.73 1.04 1.86
CA HIS A 160 20.16 2.22 1.10
C HIS A 160 19.85 2.03 -0.40
N PRO A 161 19.44 3.11 -1.10
CA PRO A 161 19.23 3.07 -2.54
C PRO A 161 20.48 2.59 -3.29
N ASN A 162 20.28 1.77 -4.32
CA ASN A 162 21.32 1.46 -5.28
C ASN A 162 21.51 2.69 -6.20
N PRO A 163 22.72 3.27 -6.32
CA PRO A 163 22.94 4.47 -7.14
C PRO A 163 22.55 4.36 -8.62
N SER A 164 22.42 3.14 -9.16
CA SER A 164 21.97 2.94 -10.55
C SER A 164 20.45 2.97 -10.72
N GLU A 165 19.67 2.92 -9.63
CA GLU A 165 18.21 2.74 -9.63
C GLU A 165 17.51 3.70 -8.66
N ASP A 166 18.22 4.72 -8.17
CA ASP A 166 17.73 5.63 -7.14
C ASP A 166 16.94 6.82 -7.70
N SER A 167 16.74 6.90 -9.01
CA SER A 167 16.07 8.03 -9.64
C SER A 167 15.18 7.61 -10.80
N LYS A 168 14.06 8.32 -10.96
CA LYS A 168 13.13 8.17 -12.09
C LYS A 168 12.45 9.49 -12.41
N VAL A 169 11.95 9.58 -13.64
CA VAL A 169 11.21 10.75 -14.13
C VAL A 169 9.82 10.33 -14.51
N MET A 170 8.85 11.14 -14.10
CA MET A 170 7.47 10.99 -14.54
C MET A 170 7.02 12.29 -15.21
N SER A 171 6.42 12.17 -16.40
CA SER A 171 5.76 13.32 -17.01
C SER A 171 4.56 13.74 -16.16
N LEU A 172 4.18 15.01 -16.18
CA LEU A 172 2.99 15.49 -15.47
C LEU A 172 1.73 14.76 -15.95
N SER A 173 1.66 14.40 -17.23
CA SER A 173 0.54 13.62 -17.77
C SER A 173 0.46 12.21 -17.20
N ASP A 174 1.61 11.54 -17.02
CA ASP A 174 1.63 10.20 -16.44
C ASP A 174 1.36 10.25 -14.94
N LEU A 175 1.91 11.26 -14.25
CA LEU A 175 1.63 11.51 -12.84
C LEU A 175 0.15 11.77 -12.59
N LYS A 176 -0.52 12.50 -13.49
CA LYS A 176 -1.96 12.74 -13.39
C LYS A 176 -2.76 11.45 -13.47
N LYS A 177 -2.44 10.57 -14.42
CA LYS A 177 -3.08 9.24 -14.53
C LYS A 177 -2.80 8.38 -13.30
N PHE A 178 -1.55 8.36 -12.87
CA PHE A 178 -1.12 7.63 -11.69
C PHE A 178 -1.89 8.06 -10.43
N VAL A 179 -2.09 9.37 -10.26
CA VAL A 179 -2.88 9.96 -9.18
C VAL A 179 -4.39 9.69 -9.32
N GLU A 180 -4.92 9.64 -10.55
CA GLU A 180 -6.33 9.27 -10.79
C GLU A 180 -6.60 7.81 -10.39
N GLU A 181 -5.63 6.92 -10.58
CA GLU A 181 -5.71 5.50 -10.23
C GLU A 181 -5.50 5.24 -8.73
N ASN A 182 -4.53 5.92 -8.12
CA ASN A 182 -4.09 5.62 -6.75
C ASN A 182 -4.49 6.66 -5.70
N GLY A 183 -5.01 7.81 -6.14
CA GLY A 183 -5.34 8.94 -5.27
C GLY A 183 -4.18 9.91 -5.02
N LEU A 184 -4.54 11.07 -4.51
CA LEU A 184 -3.63 12.13 -4.05
C LEU A 184 -4.03 12.56 -2.65
N PHE A 185 -3.09 12.45 -1.72
CA PHE A 185 -3.34 12.66 -0.32
C PHE A 185 -2.43 13.77 0.21
N VAL A 186 -2.99 14.71 0.95
CA VAL A 186 -2.20 15.80 1.54
C VAL A 186 -1.41 15.24 2.73
N VAL A 187 -0.12 15.60 2.82
CA VAL A 187 0.71 15.25 3.99
C VAL A 187 0.16 15.98 5.21
N LYS A 188 -0.12 15.24 6.28
CA LYS A 188 -0.65 15.83 7.51
C LYS A 188 0.46 16.56 8.29
N PRO A 189 0.14 17.68 8.95
CA PRO A 189 1.06 18.40 9.81
C PRO A 189 1.42 17.64 11.07
#